data_AF-A0A2V9TKT9-F1
#
_entry.id   AF-A0A2V9TKT9-F1
#
_cell.length_a   1.000
_cell.length_b   1.000
_cell.length_c   1.000
_cell.angle_alpha   90.00
_cell.angle_beta   90.00
_cell.angle_gamma   90.00
#
_symmetry.space_group_name_H-M   'P 1'
#
loop_
_entity.id
_entity.type
_entity.pdbx_description
1 polymer ?
#
loop_
_entity_poly.entity_id
_entity_poly.type
_entity_poly.pdbx_seq_one_letter_code
_entity_poly.pdbx_strand_id
1 'polypeptide(L)' 'REKKEDSVDPSVGLALHKKVGDSVAAEEPLCTIHYNSEARAARTKTLIEASYHIGDTPPTKRLLIHRVIGKYGDQN' A
#
# COMPACT_ATOMS: atom_id res chain seq x y z
N ARG A 1 12.52 -2.00 8.09
CA ARG A 1 13.80 -1.91 8.82
C ARG A 1 14.58 -0.72 8.29
N GLU A 2 15.01 0.19 9.16
CA GLU A 2 15.80 1.39 8.78
C GLU A 2 17.32 1.08 8.85
N LYS A 3 17.72 0.09 9.67
CA LYS A 3 19.07 -0.51 9.68
C LYS A 3 19.02 -2.03 9.52
N LYS A 4 20.15 -2.65 9.13
CA LYS A 4 20.24 -4.10 8.87
C LYS A 4 20.04 -4.95 10.13
N GLU A 5 20.42 -4.39 11.28
CA GLU A 5 20.35 -4.98 12.64
C GLU A 5 18.96 -4.82 13.31
N ASP A 6 18.06 -4.03 12.73
CA ASP A 6 16.80 -3.66 13.40
C ASP A 6 15.82 -4.86 13.41
N SER A 7 15.39 -5.24 14.62
CA SER A 7 14.38 -6.28 14.81
C SER A 7 13.03 -5.78 14.26
N VAL A 8 12.46 -6.52 13.32
CA VAL A 8 11.16 -6.20 12.72
C VAL A 8 10.09 -6.79 13.63
N ASP A 9 9.22 -5.94 14.18
CA ASP A 9 8.06 -6.38 14.94
C ASP A 9 7.00 -6.92 13.95
N PRO A 10 6.59 -8.19 14.04
CA PRO A 10 5.55 -8.75 13.17
C PRO A 10 4.14 -8.22 13.50
N SER A 11 3.96 -7.57 14.66
CA SER A 11 2.68 -7.03 15.12
C SER A 11 2.38 -5.65 14.52
N VAL A 12 3.36 -4.99 13.90
CA VAL A 12 3.17 -3.70 13.22
C VAL A 12 2.90 -3.91 11.74
N GLY A 13 1.99 -3.11 11.18
CA GLY A 13 1.58 -3.24 9.79
C GLY A 13 0.47 -2.28 9.38
N LEU A 14 0.11 -2.30 8.10
CA LEU A 14 -1.06 -1.60 7.59
C LEU A 14 -2.10 -2.60 7.08
N ALA A 15 -3.35 -2.43 7.50
CA ALA A 15 -4.49 -3.09 6.91
C ALA A 15 -5.20 -2.12 5.95
N LEU A 16 -5.17 -2.40 4.66
CA LEU A 16 -5.84 -1.58 3.64
C LEU A 16 -7.30 -2.01 3.53
N HIS A 17 -8.24 -1.05 3.68
CA HIS A 17 -9.67 -1.30 3.53
C HIS A 17 -10.16 -0.96 2.12
N LYS A 18 -9.47 -0.04 1.44
CA LYS A 18 -9.79 0.44 0.09
C LYS A 18 -8.58 0.34 -0.82
N LYS A 19 -8.82 -0.01 -2.08
CA LYS A 19 -7.79 -0.10 -3.12
C LYS A 19 -7.91 1.04 -4.12
N VAL A 20 -6.88 1.18 -4.95
CA VAL A 20 -6.85 2.16 -6.04
C VAL A 20 -8.04 1.91 -6.97
N GLY A 21 -8.93 2.88 -7.08
CA GLY A 21 -10.14 2.81 -7.90
C GLY A 21 -11.44 2.59 -7.11
N ASP A 22 -11.35 2.28 -5.81
CA ASP A 22 -12.55 2.13 -4.98
C ASP A 22 -13.11 3.51 -4.60
N SER A 23 -14.45 3.62 -4.56
CA SER A 23 -15.12 4.80 -4.04
C SER A 23 -15.00 4.85 -2.51
N VAL A 24 -14.80 6.06 -2.00
CA VAL A 24 -14.58 6.36 -0.58
C VAL A 24 -15.47 7.52 -0.18
N ALA A 25 -16.09 7.44 1.00
CA ALA A 25 -16.89 8.53 1.56
C ALA A 25 -16.12 9.32 2.62
N ALA A 26 -16.55 10.55 2.90
CA ALA A 26 -16.08 11.27 4.07
C ALA A 26 -16.36 10.45 5.34
N GLU A 27 -15.39 10.41 6.25
CA GLU A 27 -15.39 9.60 7.48
C GLU A 27 -15.22 8.08 7.30
N GLU A 28 -15.02 7.58 6.07
CA GLU A 28 -14.72 6.17 5.85
C GLU A 28 -13.21 5.88 5.97
N PRO A 29 -12.78 4.91 6.79
CA PRO A 29 -11.37 4.60 6.97
C PRO A 29 -10.77 3.92 5.72
N LEU A 30 -9.72 4.53 5.15
CA LEU A 30 -8.99 3.99 3.99
C LEU A 30 -8.05 2.83 4.37
N CYS A 31 -7.36 2.98 5.49
CA CYS A 31 -6.44 1.99 6.04
C CYS A 31 -6.30 2.12 7.56
N THR A 32 -6.06 0.99 8.22
CA THR A 32 -5.76 0.92 9.66
C THR A 32 -4.27 0.69 9.85
N ILE A 33 -3.66 1.48 10.75
CA ILE A 33 -2.23 1.38 11.08
C ILE A 33 -2.09 0.66 12.42
N HIS A 34 -1.45 -0.50 12.43
CA HIS A 34 -1.04 -1.19 13.64
C HIS A 34 0.39 -0.76 13.99
N TYR A 35 0.55 -0.04 15.10
CA TYR A 35 1.84 0.47 15.55
C TYR A 35 2.12 0.08 17.01
N ASN A 36 3.40 -0.09 17.34
CA ASN A 36 3.86 -0.40 18.69
C ASN A 36 4.48 0.81 19.42
N SER A 37 4.64 1.95 18.74
CA SER A 37 5.26 3.16 19.28
C SER A 37 4.61 4.40 18.67
N GLU A 38 4.05 5.28 19.50
CA GLU A 38 3.37 6.51 19.08
C GLU A 38 4.26 7.47 18.27
N ALA A 39 5.54 7.59 18.63
CA ALA A 39 6.49 8.45 17.91
C ALA A 39 6.65 8.02 16.44
N ARG A 40 6.62 6.70 16.17
CA ARG A 40 6.66 6.16 14.81
C ARG A 40 5.30 6.28 14.12
N ALA A 41 4.21 6.20 14.88
CA ALA A 41 2.85 6.33 14.36
C ALA A 41 2.59 7.70 13.76
N ALA A 42 2.99 8.79 14.44
CA ALA A 42 2.78 10.15 13.95
C ALA A 42 3.49 10.39 12.60
N ARG A 43 4.77 10.01 12.48
CA ARG A 43 5.53 10.10 11.22
C ARG A 43 4.87 9.26 10.12
N THR A 44 4.43 8.05 10.45
CA THR A 44 3.80 7.12 9.51
C THR A 44 2.47 7.69 9.01
N LYS A 45 1.66 8.28 9.89
CA LYS A 45 0.40 8.93 9.53
C LYS A 45 0.61 10.04 8.50
N THR A 46 1.56 10.95 8.74
CA THR A 46 1.87 12.03 7.78
C THR A 46 2.31 11.50 6.42
N LEU A 47 3.15 10.46 6.40
CA LEU A 47 3.59 9.83 5.15
C LEU A 47 2.43 9.19 4.38
N ILE A 48 1.49 8.56 5.10
CA ILE A 48 0.31 7.94 4.51
C ILE A 48 -0.62 9.00 3.93
N GLU A 49 -0.93 10.06 4.68
CA GLU A 49 -1.78 11.16 4.23
C GLU A 49 -1.21 11.83 2.97
N ALA A 50 0.11 12.03 2.89
CA ALA A 50 0.76 12.56 1.70
C ALA A 50 0.79 11.60 0.50
N SER A 51 0.58 10.30 0.72
CA SER A 51 0.63 9.26 -0.32
C SER A 51 -0.72 8.97 -0.97
N TYR A 52 -1.84 9.32 -0.31
CA TYR A 52 -3.18 9.13 -0.86
C TYR A 52 -3.62 10.33 -1.71
N HIS A 53 -4.18 10.04 -2.88
CA HIS A 53 -4.84 11.03 -3.72
C HIS A 53 -6.27 10.58 -3.99
N ILE A 54 -7.23 11.39 -3.56
CA ILE A 54 -8.67 11.17 -3.77
C ILE A 54 -9.14 12.17 -4.81
N GLY A 55 -9.77 11.69 -5.86
CA GLY A 55 -10.37 12.51 -6.91
C GLY A 55 -11.74 11.98 -7.31
N ASP A 56 -12.53 12.81 -7.96
CA ASP A 56 -13.93 12.49 -8.31
C ASP A 56 -14.05 11.40 -9.38
N THR A 57 -13.01 11.23 -10.20
CA THR A 57 -12.99 10.23 -11.27
C THR A 57 -12.11 9.03 -10.90
N PRO A 58 -12.55 7.80 -11.17
CA PRO A 58 -11.74 6.61 -10.93
C PRO A 58 -10.45 6.66 -11.79
N PRO A 59 -9.27 6.39 -11.20
CA PRO A 59 -8.01 6.39 -11.93
C PRO A 59 -7.97 5.26 -12.97
N THR A 60 -7.24 5.49 -14.06
CA THR A 60 -7.00 4.47 -15.08
C THR A 60 -6.34 3.24 -14.45
N LYS A 61 -6.96 2.07 -14.62
CA LYS A 61 -6.48 0.80 -14.06
C LYS A 61 -5.08 0.48 -14.59
N ARG A 62 -4.10 0.42 -13.69
CA ARG A 62 -2.73 0.00 -14.03
C ARG A 62 -2.68 -1.50 -14.25
N LEU A 63 -2.02 -1.93 -15.32
CA LEU A 63 -1.75 -3.33 -15.58
C LEU A 63 -0.79 -3.87 -14.52
N LEU A 64 -1.19 -4.94 -13.82
CA LEU A 64 -0.30 -5.60 -12.84
C LEU A 64 0.87 -6.30 -13.54
N ILE A 65 0.61 -6.86 -14.73
CA ILE A 65 1.60 -7.54 -15.56
C ILE A 65 1.70 -6.76 -16.88
N HIS A 66 2.83 -6.12 -17.12
CA HIS A 66 3.06 -5.36 -18.36
C HIS A 66 3.46 -6.26 -19.53
N ARG A 67 4.31 -7.26 -19.26
CA ARG A 67 4.79 -8.23 -20.25
C ARG A 67 5.43 -9.41 -19.53
N VAL A 68 5.19 -10.62 -20.02
CA VAL A 68 5.95 -11.81 -19.64
C VAL A 68 7.07 -11.98 -20.68
N ILE A 69 8.31 -12.16 -20.22
CA ILE A 69 9.47 -12.35 -21.10
C ILE A 69 9.95 -13.80 -20.94
N GLY A 70 9.69 -14.62 -21.95
CA GLY A 70 10.15 -16.02 -22.02
C GLY A 70 9.84 -16.62 -23.39
N LYS A 71 10.69 -17.52 -23.89
CA LYS A 71 10.39 -18.32 -25.09
C LYS A 71 9.34 -19.37 -24.73
N TYR A 72 8.09 -19.12 -25.09
CA TYR A 72 7.05 -20.14 -25.07
C TYR A 72 7.11 -20.87 -26.42
N GLY A 73 7.79 -22.02 -26.45
CA GLY A 73 7.92 -22.83 -27.67
C GLY A 73 9.24 -23.58 -27.73
N ASP A 74 9.36 -24.64 -26.93
CA ASP A 74 10.08 -25.85 -27.36
C ASP A 74 9.13 -27.00 -27.04
N GLN A 75 8.24 -27.28 -28.00
CA GLN A 75 7.62 -28.59 -28.09
C GLN A 75 8.59 -29.45 -28.89
N ASN A 76 9.22 -30.40 -28.22
CA ASN A 76 9.84 -31.55 -28.85
C ASN A 76 9.38 -32.80 -28.11
#